data_AF-A0A842WAQ7-F1
#
_entry.id   AF-A0A842WAQ7-F1
#
_cell.length_a   1.000
_cell.length_b   1.000
_cell.length_c   1.000
_cell.angle_alpha   90.00
_cell.angle_beta   90.00
_cell.angle_gamma   90.00
#
_symmetry.space_group_name_H-M   'P 1'
#
loop_
_entity.id
_entity.type
_entity.pdbx_description
1 polymer ?
#
loop_
_entity_poly.entity_id
_entity_poly.type
_entity_poly.pdbx_seq_one_letter_code
_entity_poly.pdbx_strand_id
1 'polypeptide(L)'
;MTEELQDSIQTKPKIDKEGTLGMMGDVSNPSMARLLQLTIHAQMKKAPSYWSKARDEWLVDFVKEPGNDLLAGAVSTVTAKIVANPWYVEGPLELARFARNQLLYWSNFHGGWDQFIGPWVQGFLNRDAGGVAELIRSSPTDLEGPALGYAHLDESKLYPTGDPEYPFKYRRDPQSKEDKGGMVPVHRNQMMRIVDMPSGKDADKGVGFCSVSRCLTTALTLMDVVKYKRERLSDLPPAGLLLLNNMGEREWDDLTANYNAEQYNRGNEVWRRVMVAFGIDPAYPLQAELVPFSELPEHFDDKAFIEMTVYSFALGFREDPRDFWPVSSGPLGTATEAEIQARSARLKGEGIICAAIERQLNRAEGMPEGVVFHFDFQDDQQDMLEAELHDMRSQTIRRFWEPPTGSESNDGIITTEEARQWAVRERIIPWDVLQEPIEIDRLYDTKGRPKFEGFGPTVRYYQNGACISLGGVRGAR
;
A
#
# COMPACT_ATOMS: atom_id res chain seq x y z
N MET A 1 -9.61 51.54 -12.88
CA MET A 1 -10.35 50.31 -12.53
C MET A 1 -9.34 49.18 -12.52
N THR A 2 -8.86 48.69 -11.38
CA THR A 2 -9.30 48.86 -9.99
C THR A 2 -8.08 48.74 -9.09
N GLU A 3 -7.68 49.87 -8.54
CA GLU A 3 -6.63 50.09 -7.54
C GLU A 3 -7.32 50.19 -6.14
N GLU A 4 -8.41 49.46 -5.94
CA GLU A 4 -9.40 49.67 -4.85
C GLU A 4 -9.48 48.52 -3.83
N LEU A 5 -8.45 47.68 -3.71
CA LEU A 5 -8.49 46.52 -2.80
C LEU A 5 -7.31 46.43 -1.81
N GLN A 6 -6.55 47.52 -1.60
CA GLN A 6 -5.47 47.55 -0.61
C GLN A 6 -5.67 48.54 0.56
N ASP A 7 -6.76 49.33 0.59
CA ASP A 7 -6.93 50.40 1.59
C ASP A 7 -7.94 50.12 2.73
N SER A 8 -8.44 48.89 2.91
CA SER A 8 -9.47 48.62 3.93
C SER A 8 -9.00 48.05 5.27
N ILE A 9 -7.69 47.95 5.52
CA ILE A 9 -7.18 47.40 6.80
C ILE A 9 -6.10 48.32 7.39
N GLN A 10 -6.49 49.47 7.93
CA GLN A 10 -5.85 50.11 9.10
C GLN A 10 -6.52 51.47 9.43
N THR A 11 -7.58 51.44 10.23
CA THR A 11 -7.98 52.62 11.03
C THR A 11 -8.27 52.19 12.46
N LYS A 12 -7.38 52.57 13.38
CA LYS A 12 -7.62 52.52 14.83
C LYS A 12 -8.68 53.57 15.18
N PRO A 13 -9.68 53.28 16.04
CA PRO A 13 -10.61 54.31 16.49
C PRO A 13 -9.90 55.24 17.50
N LYS A 14 -10.01 56.55 17.25
CA LYS A 14 -9.74 57.61 18.24
C LYS A 14 -10.94 57.68 19.19
N ILE A 15 -10.67 57.67 20.49
CA ILE A 15 -11.65 57.91 21.55
C ILE A 15 -11.56 59.40 21.88
N ASP A 16 -12.57 60.17 21.49
CA ASP A 16 -12.76 61.54 21.94
C ASP A 16 -13.56 61.56 23.24
N LYS A 17 -13.08 62.38 24.18
CA LYS A 17 -13.68 62.65 25.48
C LYS A 17 -14.79 63.68 25.30
N GLU A 18 -16.02 63.33 25.67
CA GLU A 18 -17.00 64.19 26.39
C GLU A 18 -18.33 63.42 26.53
N GLY A 19 -18.90 63.43 27.73
CA GLY A 19 -19.87 62.44 28.16
C GLY A 19 -21.33 62.79 27.94
N THR A 20 -22.20 61.78 27.98
CA THR A 20 -23.47 61.80 28.74
C THR A 20 -24.01 60.38 28.94
N LEU A 21 -24.55 60.16 30.13
CA LEU A 21 -25.04 58.91 30.70
C LEU A 21 -26.30 58.39 29.98
N GLY A 22 -26.32 57.11 29.60
CA GLY A 22 -27.51 56.42 29.11
C GLY A 22 -27.40 54.91 29.33
N MET A 23 -28.19 54.39 30.27
CA MET A 23 -28.20 53.01 30.76
C MET A 23 -28.47 51.98 29.63
N MET A 24 -27.45 51.21 29.27
CA MET A 24 -27.60 49.89 28.63
C MET A 24 -26.51 48.97 29.21
N GLY A 25 -26.92 47.77 29.64
CA GLY A 25 -26.06 46.79 30.29
C GLY A 25 -24.80 46.51 29.48
N ASP A 26 -23.67 46.61 30.18
CA ASP A 26 -22.33 46.68 29.63
C ASP A 26 -21.85 45.30 29.13
N VAL A 27 -21.85 45.11 27.80
CA VAL A 27 -21.32 43.92 27.10
C VAL A 27 -19.79 44.00 26.95
N SER A 28 -19.12 44.95 27.61
CA SER A 28 -17.70 45.25 27.40
C SER A 28 -16.72 44.36 28.18
N ASN A 29 -17.17 43.33 28.91
CA ASN A 29 -16.24 42.49 29.64
C ASN A 29 -15.37 41.65 28.68
N PRO A 30 -14.09 42.02 28.43
CA PRO A 30 -13.26 41.38 27.41
C PRO A 30 -12.82 39.98 27.83
N SER A 31 -13.10 39.59 29.08
CA SER A 31 -12.89 38.24 29.59
C SER A 31 -13.92 37.24 29.07
N MET A 32 -15.19 37.63 28.91
CA MET A 32 -16.27 36.77 28.39
C MET A 32 -16.18 36.58 26.87
N ALA A 33 -15.86 37.64 26.12
CA ALA A 33 -15.64 37.52 24.68
C ALA A 33 -14.35 36.74 24.33
N ARG A 34 -13.32 36.80 25.19
CA ARG A 34 -12.15 35.91 25.09
C ARG A 34 -12.46 34.47 25.51
N LEU A 35 -13.31 34.25 26.52
CA LEU A 35 -13.75 32.92 26.95
C LEU A 35 -14.61 32.22 25.89
N LEU A 36 -15.44 32.97 25.14
CA LEU A 36 -16.20 32.43 24.00
C LEU A 36 -15.35 32.25 22.72
N GLN A 37 -14.25 33.00 22.55
CA GLN A 37 -13.24 32.72 21.50
C GLN A 37 -12.22 31.64 21.91
N LEU A 38 -12.18 31.25 23.17
CA LEU A 38 -11.37 30.16 23.68
C LEU A 38 -12.11 28.83 23.45
N THR A 39 -11.68 28.17 22.37
CA THR A 39 -11.52 26.71 22.29
C THR A 39 -12.72 25.86 21.83
N ILE A 40 -13.19 26.07 20.60
CA ILE A 40 -13.46 24.94 19.70
C ILE A 40 -12.75 25.20 18.36
N HIS A 41 -11.44 25.43 18.41
CA HIS A 41 -10.61 24.93 17.32
C HIS A 41 -10.55 23.42 17.58
N ALA A 42 -11.55 22.68 17.11
CA ALA A 42 -11.34 21.27 16.83
C ALA A 42 -10.17 21.25 15.85
N GLN A 43 -8.96 21.02 16.35
CA GLN A 43 -7.79 20.81 15.53
C GLN A 43 -8.03 19.49 14.79
N MET A 44 -8.87 19.54 13.75
CA MET A 44 -8.88 18.50 12.74
C MET A 44 -7.44 18.37 12.31
N LYS A 45 -6.90 17.17 12.45
CA LYS A 45 -5.51 16.86 12.15
C LYS A 45 -5.29 17.11 10.66
N LYS A 46 -4.93 18.35 10.33
CA LYS A 46 -4.81 18.77 8.94
C LYS A 46 -3.52 18.19 8.41
N ALA A 47 -3.63 17.35 7.39
CA ALA A 47 -2.46 16.84 6.70
C ALA A 47 -1.60 18.03 6.21
N PRO A 48 -0.26 17.91 6.27
CA PRO A 48 0.62 18.91 5.70
C PRO A 48 0.32 19.16 4.21
N SER A 49 0.71 20.35 3.72
CA SER A 49 0.45 20.75 2.33
C SER A 49 1.04 19.76 1.34
N TYR A 50 0.29 19.49 0.27
CA TYR A 50 0.80 18.77 -0.88
C TYR A 50 1.62 19.71 -1.78
N TRP A 51 2.76 19.32 -2.33
CA TRP A 51 3.64 18.22 -1.89
C TRP A 51 4.58 18.75 -0.81
N SER A 52 4.85 17.96 0.25
CA SER A 52 5.92 18.26 1.20
C SER A 52 6.45 16.98 1.85
N LYS A 53 7.74 16.95 2.21
CA LYS A 53 8.32 15.80 2.92
C LYS A 53 7.64 15.53 4.26
N ALA A 54 7.26 16.58 4.98
CA ALA A 54 6.51 16.46 6.23
C ALA A 54 5.18 15.71 6.03
N ARG A 55 4.56 15.83 4.85
CA ARG A 55 3.36 15.07 4.50
C ARG A 55 3.64 13.57 4.39
N ASP A 56 4.73 13.16 3.74
CA ASP A 56 5.08 11.74 3.62
C ASP A 56 5.34 11.09 4.99
N GLU A 57 6.09 11.78 5.85
CA GLU A 57 6.33 11.31 7.23
C GLU A 57 5.01 11.22 8.00
N TRP A 58 4.16 12.25 7.88
CA TRP A 58 2.85 12.27 8.50
C TRP A 58 1.93 11.15 7.99
N LEU A 59 1.93 10.83 6.70
CA LEU A 59 1.09 9.76 6.12
C LEU A 59 1.48 8.38 6.64
N VAL A 60 2.78 8.11 6.78
CA VAL A 60 3.28 6.84 7.34
C VAL A 60 2.85 6.66 8.79
N ASP A 61 2.91 7.74 9.59
CA ASP A 61 2.45 7.71 10.98
C ASP A 61 0.92 7.63 11.05
N PHE A 62 0.22 8.34 10.16
CA PHE A 62 -1.24 8.39 10.09
C PHE A 62 -1.90 7.02 9.87
N VAL A 63 -1.30 6.17 9.04
CA VAL A 63 -1.78 4.79 8.84
C VAL A 63 -1.76 3.99 10.15
N LYS A 64 -0.83 4.29 11.06
CA LYS A 64 -0.64 3.58 12.33
C LYS A 64 -1.39 4.21 13.50
N GLU A 65 -2.14 5.28 13.26
CA GLU A 65 -2.86 5.97 14.33
C GLU A 65 -4.02 5.14 14.88
N PRO A 66 -4.28 5.20 16.21
CA PRO A 66 -5.42 4.52 16.80
C PRO A 66 -6.74 4.95 16.16
N GLY A 67 -7.57 3.98 15.78
CA GLY A 67 -8.86 4.21 15.11
C GLY A 67 -8.78 4.21 13.58
N ASN A 68 -7.58 4.06 13.01
CA ASN A 68 -7.36 3.89 11.57
C ASN A 68 -7.11 2.43 11.16
N ASP A 69 -7.66 1.48 11.92
CA ASP A 69 -7.35 0.05 11.79
C ASP A 69 -7.74 -0.52 10.42
N LEU A 70 -8.83 -0.01 9.82
CA LEU A 70 -9.27 -0.44 8.48
C LEU A 70 -8.29 0.01 7.38
N LEU A 71 -7.70 1.21 7.50
CA LEU A 71 -6.71 1.67 6.53
C LEU A 71 -5.40 0.89 6.69
N ALA A 72 -4.95 0.67 7.94
CA ALA A 72 -3.80 -0.17 8.22
C ALA A 72 -3.99 -1.59 7.67
N GLY A 73 -5.19 -2.15 7.85
CA GLY A 73 -5.59 -3.44 7.28
C GLY A 73 -5.49 -3.43 5.75
N ALA A 74 -6.05 -2.42 5.08
CA ALA A 74 -5.98 -2.31 3.61
C ALA A 74 -4.53 -2.24 3.10
N VAL A 75 -3.68 -1.43 3.71
CA VAL A 75 -2.24 -1.35 3.36
C VAL A 75 -1.56 -2.70 3.54
N SER A 76 -1.82 -3.39 4.66
CA SER A 76 -1.26 -4.70 4.96
C SER A 76 -1.72 -5.76 3.97
N THR A 77 -3.01 -5.79 3.61
CA THR A 77 -3.56 -6.74 2.65
C THR A 77 -2.94 -6.57 1.27
N VAL A 78 -2.88 -5.34 0.74
CA VAL A 78 -2.26 -5.11 -0.57
C VAL A 78 -0.78 -5.47 -0.55
N THR A 79 -0.05 -5.07 0.50
CA THR A 79 1.38 -5.43 0.64
C THR A 79 1.57 -6.94 0.67
N ALA A 80 0.76 -7.66 1.45
CA ALA A 80 0.84 -9.12 1.57
C ALA A 80 0.54 -9.82 0.23
N LYS A 81 -0.45 -9.35 -0.54
CA LYS A 81 -0.74 -9.86 -1.89
C LYS A 81 0.49 -9.74 -2.80
N ILE A 82 1.08 -8.55 -2.91
CA ILE A 82 2.26 -8.33 -3.76
C ILE A 82 3.46 -9.18 -3.32
N VAL A 83 3.70 -9.28 -2.01
CA VAL A 83 4.82 -10.09 -1.49
C VAL A 83 4.60 -11.58 -1.79
N ALA A 84 3.37 -12.06 -1.66
CA ALA A 84 3.02 -13.46 -1.89
C ALA A 84 2.94 -13.85 -3.38
N ASN A 85 2.92 -12.88 -4.30
CA ASN A 85 2.83 -13.16 -5.72
C ASN A 85 4.05 -13.97 -6.19
N PRO A 86 3.81 -15.14 -6.81
CA PRO A 86 4.89 -15.92 -7.35
C PRO A 86 5.54 -15.16 -8.50
N TRP A 87 6.81 -15.44 -8.71
CA TRP A 87 7.59 -14.85 -9.78
C TRP A 87 8.62 -15.84 -10.30
N TYR A 88 9.09 -15.59 -11.52
CA TYR A 88 10.17 -16.32 -12.12
C TYR A 88 11.12 -15.37 -12.85
N VAL A 89 12.31 -15.87 -13.11
CA VAL A 89 13.34 -15.19 -13.88
C VAL A 89 13.61 -16.00 -15.14
N GLU A 90 13.51 -15.37 -16.29
CA GLU A 90 13.78 -15.98 -17.59
C GLU A 90 15.16 -15.55 -18.10
N GLY A 91 15.99 -16.49 -18.53
CA GLY A 91 17.32 -16.20 -19.06
C GLY A 91 18.21 -17.44 -19.11
N PRO A 92 19.49 -17.29 -19.50
CA PRO A 92 20.45 -18.40 -19.47
C PRO A 92 20.56 -18.99 -18.05
N LEU A 93 20.57 -20.32 -17.93
CA LEU A 93 20.45 -21.05 -16.66
C LEU A 93 21.29 -20.47 -15.51
N GLU A 94 22.58 -20.26 -15.73
CA GLU A 94 23.46 -19.79 -14.66
C GLU A 94 23.20 -18.34 -14.28
N LEU A 95 22.82 -17.48 -15.24
CA LEU A 95 22.46 -16.09 -14.99
C LEU A 95 21.09 -15.97 -14.32
N ALA A 96 20.09 -16.75 -14.77
CA ALA A 96 18.76 -16.80 -14.16
C ALA A 96 18.84 -17.32 -12.72
N ARG A 97 19.66 -18.37 -12.47
CA ARG A 97 19.94 -18.88 -11.12
C ARG A 97 20.59 -17.81 -10.25
N PHE A 98 21.57 -17.09 -10.77
CA PHE A 98 22.24 -16.01 -10.06
C PHE A 98 21.26 -14.89 -9.70
N ALA A 99 20.52 -14.35 -10.66
CA ALA A 99 19.55 -13.28 -10.45
C ALA A 99 18.43 -13.69 -9.47
N ARG A 100 17.93 -14.93 -9.55
CA ARG A 100 17.01 -15.48 -8.56
C ARG A 100 17.62 -15.46 -7.16
N ASN A 101 18.85 -15.95 -7.02
CA ASN A 101 19.51 -16.01 -5.71
C ASN A 101 19.76 -14.61 -5.14
N GLN A 102 20.03 -13.61 -5.99
CA GLN A 102 20.12 -12.22 -5.57
C GLN A 102 18.81 -11.72 -4.97
N LEU A 103 17.69 -11.94 -5.66
CA LEU A 103 16.37 -11.52 -5.20
C LEU A 103 15.87 -12.32 -3.98
N LEU A 104 16.21 -13.61 -3.88
CA LEU A 104 15.66 -14.49 -2.86
C LEU A 104 16.48 -14.48 -1.57
N TYR A 105 17.82 -14.44 -1.68
CA TYR A 105 18.72 -14.65 -0.54
C TYR A 105 19.60 -13.45 -0.22
N TRP A 106 19.92 -12.58 -1.16
CA TRP A 106 20.85 -11.46 -0.91
C TRP A 106 20.17 -10.11 -0.85
N SER A 107 18.90 -10.03 -1.22
CA SER A 107 18.12 -8.82 -1.10
C SER A 107 17.98 -8.41 0.37
N ASN A 108 17.90 -7.10 0.58
CA ASN A 108 17.82 -6.42 1.87
C ASN A 108 18.86 -6.95 2.88
N PHE A 109 20.13 -7.03 2.46
CA PHE A 109 21.25 -7.50 3.29
C PHE A 109 21.06 -8.92 3.85
N HIS A 110 20.61 -9.84 2.99
CA HIS A 110 20.24 -11.23 3.33
C HIS A 110 18.90 -11.40 4.07
N GLY A 111 18.04 -10.37 4.04
CA GLY A 111 16.66 -10.46 4.51
C GLY A 111 15.72 -11.23 3.58
N GLY A 112 16.07 -11.34 2.30
CA GLY A 112 15.30 -12.05 1.28
C GLY A 112 14.18 -11.21 0.66
N TRP A 113 13.43 -11.84 -0.25
CA TRP A 113 12.43 -11.17 -1.10
C TRP A 113 11.36 -10.42 -0.29
N ASP A 114 10.81 -11.07 0.72
CA ASP A 114 9.70 -10.54 1.51
C ASP A 114 10.10 -9.26 2.27
N GLN A 115 11.30 -9.26 2.86
CA GLN A 115 11.84 -8.10 3.57
C GLN A 115 12.26 -6.97 2.63
N PHE A 116 12.49 -7.27 1.35
CA PHE A 116 12.82 -6.29 0.33
C PHE A 116 11.55 -5.64 -0.25
N ILE A 117 10.62 -6.45 -0.76
CA ILE A 117 9.41 -5.97 -1.44
C ILE A 117 8.42 -5.34 -0.48
N GLY A 118 8.24 -5.89 0.73
CA GLY A 118 7.26 -5.40 1.68
C GLY A 118 7.39 -3.89 1.96
N PRO A 119 8.55 -3.42 2.46
CA PRO A 119 8.80 -2.00 2.67
C PRO A 119 8.73 -1.17 1.38
N TRP A 120 9.21 -1.69 0.25
CA TRP A 120 9.19 -0.96 -1.02
C TRP A 120 7.76 -0.68 -1.51
N VAL A 121 6.88 -1.68 -1.39
CA VAL A 121 5.44 -1.54 -1.69
C VAL A 121 4.75 -0.64 -0.66
N GLN A 122 5.11 -0.72 0.62
CA GLN A 122 4.60 0.22 1.62
C GLN A 122 4.99 1.67 1.31
N GLY A 123 6.21 1.91 0.83
CA GLY A 123 6.64 3.22 0.35
C GLY A 123 5.74 3.73 -0.79
N PHE A 124 5.41 2.87 -1.75
CA PHE A 124 4.48 3.18 -2.83
C PHE A 124 3.06 3.53 -2.34
N LEU A 125 2.55 2.79 -1.34
CA LEU A 125 1.19 2.96 -0.83
C LEU A 125 1.04 4.14 0.13
N ASN A 126 2.06 4.41 0.95
CA ASN A 126 1.99 5.32 2.10
C ASN A 126 2.67 6.66 1.88
N ARG A 127 3.52 6.83 0.85
CA ARG A 127 4.24 8.08 0.60
C ARG A 127 3.94 8.62 -0.79
N ASP A 128 3.67 9.93 -0.89
CA ASP A 128 3.47 10.62 -2.16
C ASP A 128 4.77 10.61 -2.99
N ALA A 129 5.96 10.62 -2.36
CA ALA A 129 7.22 10.44 -3.08
C ALA A 129 7.42 9.03 -3.67
N GLY A 130 6.61 8.05 -3.25
CA GLY A 130 6.69 6.65 -3.67
C GLY A 130 7.72 5.83 -2.91
N GLY A 131 7.91 4.58 -3.35
CA GLY A 131 8.84 3.63 -2.76
C GLY A 131 10.17 3.60 -3.50
N VAL A 132 11.28 3.48 -2.76
CA VAL A 132 12.64 3.49 -3.35
C VAL A 132 13.47 2.29 -2.89
N ALA A 133 14.15 1.68 -3.85
CA ALA A 133 15.14 0.62 -3.63
C ALA A 133 16.50 1.04 -4.19
N GLU A 134 17.58 0.63 -3.53
CA GLU A 134 18.97 0.75 -3.99
C GLU A 134 19.42 -0.52 -4.71
N LEU A 135 20.20 -0.32 -5.76
CA LEU A 135 20.95 -1.36 -6.46
C LEU A 135 22.34 -1.46 -5.83
N ILE A 136 22.58 -2.51 -5.06
CA ILE A 136 23.86 -2.76 -4.39
C ILE A 136 24.86 -3.20 -5.46
N ARG A 137 26.03 -2.55 -5.50
CA ARG A 137 27.06 -2.77 -6.53
C ARG A 137 28.43 -2.97 -5.88
N SER A 138 29.40 -3.41 -6.69
CA SER A 138 30.76 -3.69 -6.23
C SER A 138 31.48 -2.42 -5.73
N SER A 139 31.14 -1.26 -6.29
CA SER A 139 31.70 0.04 -5.94
C SER A 139 30.63 1.14 -6.02
N PRO A 140 30.66 2.15 -5.14
CA PRO A 140 29.81 3.35 -5.25
C PRO A 140 30.03 4.16 -6.53
N THR A 141 31.19 4.03 -7.18
CA THR A 141 31.51 4.73 -8.43
C THR A 141 31.10 3.94 -9.68
N ASP A 142 30.72 2.68 -9.52
CA ASP A 142 30.31 1.83 -10.62
C ASP A 142 28.81 2.04 -10.88
N LEU A 143 28.48 2.84 -11.89
CA LEU A 143 27.11 3.19 -12.25
C LEU A 143 26.55 2.34 -13.40
N GLU A 144 27.36 1.45 -13.97
CA GLU A 144 27.04 0.71 -15.21
C GLU A 144 27.14 -0.80 -15.03
N GLY A 145 27.85 -1.30 -14.02
CA GLY A 145 27.95 -2.73 -13.73
C GLY A 145 26.60 -3.42 -13.41
N PRO A 146 26.56 -4.76 -13.31
CA PRO A 146 25.38 -5.45 -12.83
C PRO A 146 25.14 -5.17 -11.34
N ALA A 147 23.87 -5.11 -10.92
CA ALA A 147 23.54 -5.13 -9.50
C ALA A 147 24.01 -6.46 -8.88
N LEU A 148 24.65 -6.40 -7.72
CA LEU A 148 25.02 -7.55 -6.89
C LEU A 148 23.91 -7.93 -5.91
N GLY A 149 23.02 -6.99 -5.60
CA GLY A 149 21.87 -7.18 -4.73
C GLY A 149 20.96 -5.96 -4.75
N TYR A 150 19.90 -6.04 -3.96
CA TYR A 150 18.86 -5.02 -3.89
C TYR A 150 18.57 -4.73 -2.43
N ALA A 151 18.40 -3.47 -2.05
CA ALA A 151 17.97 -3.13 -0.70
C ALA A 151 16.90 -2.06 -0.75
N HIS A 152 15.99 -2.10 0.22
CA HIS A 152 15.05 -1.01 0.40
C HIS A 152 15.77 0.22 0.96
N LEU A 153 15.54 1.40 0.37
CA LEU A 153 16.05 2.65 0.91
C LEU A 153 14.99 3.31 1.78
N ASP A 154 15.37 3.66 3.01
CA ASP A 154 14.51 4.44 3.91
C ASP A 154 14.13 5.79 3.29
N GLU A 155 12.89 5.92 2.83
CA GLU A 155 12.42 7.12 2.14
C GLU A 155 12.26 8.31 3.09
N SER A 156 12.22 8.10 4.42
CA SER A 156 12.27 9.20 5.39
C SER A 156 13.59 9.97 5.33
N LYS A 157 14.63 9.39 4.73
CA LYS A 157 15.94 10.03 4.54
C LYS A 157 16.15 10.54 3.12
N LEU A 158 15.24 10.26 2.19
CA LEU A 158 15.32 10.72 0.81
C LEU A 158 14.70 12.11 0.63
N TYR A 159 15.28 12.89 -0.30
CA TYR A 159 14.83 14.22 -0.67
C TYR A 159 14.81 14.36 -2.19
N PRO A 160 13.63 14.48 -2.82
CA PRO A 160 13.52 14.71 -4.26
C PRO A 160 14.20 16.02 -4.67
N THR A 161 15.05 15.95 -5.70
CA THR A 161 15.78 17.11 -6.23
C THR A 161 15.05 17.73 -7.42
N GLY A 162 14.39 16.92 -8.24
CA GLY A 162 13.86 17.31 -9.57
C GLY A 162 14.88 17.14 -10.70
N ASP A 163 16.11 16.72 -10.39
CA ASP A 163 17.15 16.44 -11.38
C ASP A 163 17.00 15.00 -11.92
N PRO A 164 16.88 14.79 -13.24
CA PRO A 164 16.78 13.44 -13.82
C PRO A 164 18.02 12.55 -13.59
N GLU A 165 19.21 13.13 -13.41
CA GLU A 165 20.47 12.39 -13.20
C GLU A 165 20.65 12.00 -11.73
N TYR A 166 20.38 12.95 -10.82
CA TYR A 166 20.43 12.76 -9.37
C TYR A 166 19.07 13.02 -8.73
N PRO A 167 18.08 12.16 -8.96
CA PRO A 167 16.68 12.39 -8.58
C PRO A 167 16.46 12.55 -7.07
N PHE A 168 17.36 12.00 -6.25
CA PHE A 168 17.29 12.13 -4.80
C PHE A 168 18.63 12.51 -4.17
N LYS A 169 18.53 13.13 -2.99
CA LYS A 169 19.60 13.20 -2.00
C LYS A 169 19.21 12.34 -0.79
N TYR A 170 20.10 11.47 -0.37
CA TYR A 170 19.94 10.64 0.82
C TYR A 170 20.65 11.28 2.01
N ARG A 171 19.94 11.42 3.13
CA ARG A 171 20.51 11.88 4.39
C ARG A 171 21.14 10.69 5.10
N ARG A 172 22.47 10.59 5.02
CA ARG A 172 23.25 9.57 5.72
C ARG A 172 23.32 9.88 7.21
N ASP A 173 23.05 8.89 8.04
CA ASP A 173 23.23 9.01 9.48
C ASP A 173 24.72 9.13 9.84
N PRO A 174 25.05 9.88 10.90
CA PRO A 174 26.42 9.96 11.39
C PRO A 174 26.93 8.58 11.83
N GLN A 175 28.01 8.10 11.19
CA GLN A 175 28.60 6.79 11.50
C GLN A 175 29.53 6.82 12.72
N SER A 176 30.02 8.01 13.08
CA SER A 176 30.84 8.24 14.27
C SER A 176 30.38 9.53 14.97
N LYS A 177 30.84 9.76 16.20
CA LYS A 177 30.56 11.03 16.92
C LYS A 177 31.14 12.26 16.23
N GLU A 178 32.12 12.08 15.34
CA GLU A 178 32.82 13.15 14.62
C GLU A 178 32.21 13.40 13.24
N ASP A 179 31.63 12.37 12.62
CA ASP A 179 30.84 12.48 11.39
C ASP A 179 29.50 13.13 11.74
N LYS A 180 29.15 14.26 11.11
CA LYS A 180 27.87 14.95 11.35
C LYS A 180 26.73 14.37 10.52
N GLY A 181 27.00 13.33 9.73
CA GLY A 181 26.12 12.93 8.64
C GLY A 181 26.17 13.94 7.50
N GLY A 182 25.55 13.60 6.38
CA GLY A 182 25.58 14.45 5.20
C GLY A 182 24.52 14.07 4.18
N MET A 183 24.22 15.00 3.28
CA MET A 183 23.41 14.71 2.10
C MET A 183 24.30 14.12 1.01
N VAL A 184 23.99 12.91 0.59
CA VAL A 184 24.68 12.23 -0.50
C VAL A 184 23.74 12.20 -1.71
N PRO A 185 24.15 12.71 -2.89
CA PRO A 185 23.33 12.58 -4.09
C PRO A 185 23.25 11.10 -4.50
N VAL A 186 22.07 10.63 -4.87
CA VAL A 186 21.82 9.27 -5.34
C VAL A 186 21.62 9.33 -6.84
N HIS A 187 22.49 8.65 -7.59
CA HIS A 187 22.42 8.62 -9.05
C HIS A 187 21.26 7.73 -9.51
N ARG A 188 20.59 8.09 -10.62
CA ARG A 188 19.42 7.35 -11.16
C ARG A 188 19.68 5.86 -11.46
N ASN A 189 20.94 5.49 -11.73
CA ASN A 189 21.35 4.11 -12.02
C ASN A 189 21.63 3.29 -10.73
N GLN A 190 21.61 3.92 -9.56
CA GLN A 190 21.79 3.26 -8.27
C GLN A 190 20.47 2.99 -7.57
N MET A 191 19.35 3.42 -8.15
CA MET A 191 18.05 3.31 -7.51
C MET A 191 16.95 2.91 -8.47
N MET A 192 15.97 2.24 -7.90
CA MET A 192 14.69 1.92 -8.50
C MET A 192 13.61 2.67 -7.73
N ARG A 193 12.73 3.35 -8.46
CA ARG A 193 11.65 4.13 -7.87
C ARG A 193 10.32 3.73 -8.49
N ILE A 194 9.33 3.49 -7.64
CA ILE A 194 7.94 3.32 -8.04
C ILE A 194 7.11 4.42 -7.38
N VAL A 195 6.20 5.02 -8.15
CA VAL A 195 5.38 6.15 -7.72
C VAL A 195 3.97 5.93 -8.23
N ASP A 196 2.99 6.16 -7.36
CA ASP A 196 1.60 6.09 -7.76
C ASP A 196 1.09 7.46 -8.21
N MET A 197 0.35 7.51 -9.31
CA MET A 197 -0.17 8.75 -9.92
C MET A 197 0.87 9.88 -9.95
N PRO A 198 2.02 9.70 -10.62
CA PRO A 198 3.06 10.72 -10.68
C PRO A 198 2.48 12.04 -11.22
N SER A 199 2.78 13.14 -10.54
CA SER A 199 2.36 14.47 -10.99
C SER A 199 3.14 14.87 -12.24
N GLY A 200 2.43 15.42 -13.22
CA GLY A 200 3.03 16.00 -14.42
C GLY A 200 3.60 17.41 -14.21
N LYS A 201 3.54 17.95 -12.99
CA LYS A 201 4.06 19.28 -12.67
C LYS A 201 5.53 19.20 -12.26
N ASP A 202 6.39 19.98 -12.89
CA ASP A 202 7.82 20.05 -12.55
C ASP A 202 8.06 20.47 -11.10
N ALA A 203 7.21 21.35 -10.56
CA ALA A 203 7.27 21.81 -9.16
C ALA A 203 7.12 20.67 -8.14
N ASP A 204 6.41 19.61 -8.53
CA ASP A 204 6.16 18.44 -7.69
C ASP A 204 7.33 17.45 -7.76
N LYS A 205 8.36 17.70 -8.59
CA LYS A 205 9.60 16.89 -8.69
C LYS A 205 9.33 15.41 -8.96
N GLY A 206 8.26 15.14 -9.71
CA GLY A 206 7.81 13.78 -10.03
C GLY A 206 7.35 12.97 -8.82
N VAL A 207 6.98 13.59 -7.69
CA VAL A 207 6.15 12.91 -6.67
C VAL A 207 4.75 12.69 -7.23
N GLY A 208 4.05 11.72 -6.67
CA GLY A 208 2.70 11.37 -7.07
C GLY A 208 1.71 11.56 -5.95
N PHE A 209 0.62 10.80 -5.99
CA PHE A 209 -0.46 10.87 -5.03
C PHE A 209 -0.81 9.45 -4.58
N CYS A 210 -0.28 9.04 -3.43
CA CYS A 210 -0.32 7.66 -2.96
C CYS A 210 -1.74 7.20 -2.57
N SER A 211 -1.92 5.88 -2.42
CA SER A 211 -3.21 5.29 -2.04
C SER A 211 -3.74 5.86 -0.73
N VAL A 212 -2.88 6.02 0.28
CA VAL A 212 -3.27 6.61 1.58
C VAL A 212 -3.70 8.07 1.42
N SER A 213 -2.98 8.85 0.62
CA SER A 213 -3.34 10.23 0.30
C SER A 213 -4.74 10.35 -0.33
N ARG A 214 -5.13 9.39 -1.17
CA ARG A 214 -6.49 9.33 -1.76
C ARG A 214 -7.57 9.00 -0.74
N CYS A 215 -7.25 8.18 0.26
CA CYS A 215 -8.19 7.73 1.28
C CYS A 215 -8.27 8.65 2.51
N LEU A 216 -7.50 9.73 2.54
CA LEU A 216 -7.29 10.58 3.71
C LEU A 216 -8.59 11.11 4.33
N THR A 217 -9.48 11.69 3.53
CA THR A 217 -10.74 12.27 4.03
C THR A 217 -11.62 11.20 4.67
N THR A 218 -11.78 10.05 3.99
CA THR A 218 -12.54 8.91 4.49
C THR A 218 -11.97 8.37 5.80
N ALA A 219 -10.64 8.23 5.88
CA ALA A 219 -9.96 7.76 7.09
C ALA A 219 -10.14 8.73 8.26
N LEU A 220 -10.05 10.04 8.03
CA LEU A 220 -10.30 11.05 9.07
C LEU A 220 -11.74 10.97 9.60
N THR A 221 -12.73 10.84 8.71
CA THR A 221 -14.13 10.69 9.13
C THR A 221 -14.34 9.40 9.93
N LEU A 222 -13.72 8.29 9.53
CA LEU A 222 -13.76 7.04 10.28
C LEU A 222 -13.17 7.22 11.69
N MET A 223 -12.01 7.86 11.80
CA MET A 223 -11.36 8.13 13.08
C MET A 223 -12.22 9.01 13.99
N ASP A 224 -12.89 10.02 13.44
CA ASP A 224 -13.81 10.88 14.20
C ASP A 224 -15.02 10.09 14.73
N VAL A 225 -15.59 9.19 13.92
CA VAL A 225 -16.68 8.30 14.36
C VAL A 225 -16.19 7.33 15.44
N VAL A 226 -15.01 6.72 15.28
CA VAL A 226 -14.42 5.84 16.29
C VAL A 226 -14.15 6.59 17.60
N LYS A 227 -13.62 7.81 17.50
CA LYS A 227 -13.39 8.68 18.66
C LYS A 227 -14.70 9.04 19.35
N TYR A 228 -15.72 9.44 18.59
CA TYR A 228 -17.06 9.70 19.13
C TYR A 228 -17.62 8.50 19.89
N LYS A 229 -17.53 7.29 19.31
CA LYS A 229 -17.98 6.07 19.98
C LYS A 229 -17.19 5.79 21.25
N ARG A 230 -15.87 5.97 21.22
CA ARG A 230 -15.02 5.80 22.40
C ARG A 230 -15.38 6.80 23.50
N GLU A 231 -15.69 8.05 23.16
CA GLU A 231 -16.13 9.06 24.10
C GLU A 231 -17.51 8.71 24.68
N ARG A 232 -18.44 8.17 23.88
CA ARG A 232 -19.76 7.73 24.34
C ARG A 232 -19.73 6.44 25.17
N LEU A 233 -18.79 5.54 24.89
CA LEU A 233 -18.52 4.35 25.70
C LEU A 233 -17.70 4.67 26.95
N SER A 234 -17.08 5.84 27.01
CA SER A 234 -16.40 6.34 28.19
C SER A 234 -17.41 6.90 29.17
N ASP A 235 -17.14 6.76 30.46
CA ASP A 235 -17.94 7.35 31.55
C ASP A 235 -17.80 8.88 31.65
N LEU A 236 -17.28 9.53 30.61
CA LEU A 236 -17.16 10.99 30.56
C LEU A 236 -18.48 11.56 30.02
N PRO A 237 -19.05 12.59 30.67
CA PRO A 237 -20.23 13.24 30.13
C PRO A 237 -19.91 13.78 28.73
N PRO A 238 -20.82 13.64 27.76
CA PRO A 238 -20.59 14.19 26.44
C PRO A 238 -20.43 15.70 26.55
N ALA A 239 -19.54 16.27 25.74
CA ALA A 239 -19.36 17.71 25.70
C ALA A 239 -20.71 18.39 25.37
N GLY A 240 -21.17 19.26 26.26
CA GLY A 240 -22.48 19.89 26.15
C GLY A 240 -22.68 20.97 27.20
N LEU A 241 -23.79 21.69 27.05
CA LEU A 241 -24.25 22.64 28.05
C LEU A 241 -25.15 21.90 29.03
N LEU A 242 -24.71 21.81 30.29
CA LEU A 242 -25.54 21.30 31.38
C LEU A 242 -26.25 22.48 32.06
N LEU A 243 -27.57 22.53 31.92
CA LEU A 243 -28.43 23.52 32.57
C LEU A 243 -29.03 22.89 33.82
N LEU A 244 -28.64 23.40 34.99
CA LEU A 244 -29.17 22.96 36.28
C LEU A 244 -30.07 24.06 36.84
N ASN A 245 -31.33 23.73 37.08
CA ASN A 245 -32.29 24.61 37.75
C ASN A 245 -32.46 24.18 39.21
N ASN A 246 -32.49 25.15 40.13
CA ASN A 246 -32.71 24.94 41.57
C ASN A 246 -31.64 24.07 42.28
N MET A 247 -30.37 24.21 41.88
CA MET A 247 -29.22 23.62 42.57
C MET A 247 -28.07 24.62 42.62
N GLY A 248 -27.50 24.83 43.80
CA GLY A 248 -26.32 25.68 43.94
C GLY A 248 -25.04 24.98 43.48
N GLU A 249 -24.05 25.76 43.03
CA GLU A 249 -22.71 25.25 42.64
C GLU A 249 -22.07 24.37 43.73
N ARG A 250 -22.17 24.81 44.99
CA ARG A 250 -21.63 24.05 46.14
C ARG A 250 -22.32 22.71 46.36
N GLU A 251 -23.64 22.67 46.21
CA GLU A 251 -24.42 21.43 46.37
C GLU A 251 -24.07 20.42 45.27
N TRP A 252 -23.86 20.92 44.06
CA TRP A 252 -23.39 20.12 42.93
C TRP A 252 -21.99 19.56 43.17
N ASP A 253 -21.06 20.38 43.66
CA ASP A 253 -19.69 19.95 43.97
C ASP A 253 -19.67 18.88 45.06
N ASP A 254 -20.44 19.09 46.15
CA ASP A 254 -20.55 18.13 47.24
C ASP A 254 -21.16 16.80 46.76
N LEU A 255 -22.21 16.84 45.94
CA LEU A 255 -22.80 15.65 45.35
C LEU A 255 -21.82 14.91 44.43
N THR A 256 -21.08 15.64 43.60
CA THR A 256 -20.09 15.07 42.67
C THR A 256 -18.93 14.44 43.43
N ALA A 257 -18.44 15.09 44.50
CA ALA A 257 -17.38 14.58 45.35
C ALA A 257 -17.80 13.29 46.08
N ASN A 258 -19.00 13.27 46.66
CA ASN A 258 -19.55 12.09 47.32
C ASN A 258 -19.75 10.93 46.34
N TYR A 259 -20.28 11.22 45.16
CA TYR A 259 -20.46 10.23 44.11
C TYR A 259 -19.12 9.63 43.66
N ASN A 260 -18.10 10.46 43.40
CA ASN A 260 -16.76 9.99 43.03
C ASN A 260 -16.12 9.14 44.13
N ALA A 261 -16.25 9.55 45.39
CA ALA A 261 -15.76 8.80 46.54
C ALA A 261 -16.45 7.43 46.66
N GLU A 262 -17.76 7.37 46.44
CA GLU A 262 -18.51 6.10 46.46
C GLU A 262 -18.11 5.15 45.32
N GLN A 263 -17.86 5.66 44.11
CA GLN A 263 -17.38 4.81 43.00
C GLN A 263 -15.98 4.28 43.28
N TYR A 264 -15.08 5.13 43.78
CA TYR A 264 -13.72 4.76 44.13
C TYR A 264 -13.68 3.70 45.23
N ASN A 265 -14.43 3.89 46.32
CA ASN A 265 -14.51 2.95 47.43
C ASN A 265 -15.06 1.57 47.05
N ARG A 266 -15.80 1.49 45.94
CA ARG A 266 -16.40 0.25 45.44
C ARG A 266 -15.59 -0.42 44.32
N GLY A 267 -14.52 0.20 43.84
CA GLY A 267 -13.70 -0.32 42.74
C GLY A 267 -14.38 -0.28 41.36
N ASN A 268 -15.41 0.56 41.18
CA ASN A 268 -16.11 0.70 39.92
C ASN A 268 -15.41 1.74 39.04
N GLU A 269 -14.37 1.33 38.30
CA GLU A 269 -13.61 2.23 37.42
C GLU A 269 -14.17 2.30 35.99
N VAL A 270 -14.88 1.25 35.53
CA VAL A 270 -15.32 1.09 34.12
C VAL A 270 -16.81 1.35 33.92
N TRP A 271 -17.63 1.13 34.95
CA TRP A 271 -19.08 1.31 34.89
C TRP A 271 -19.54 2.07 36.13
N ARG A 272 -19.61 3.39 36.03
CA ARG A 272 -20.13 4.22 37.11
C ARG A 272 -21.66 4.08 37.25
N ARG A 273 -22.17 4.15 38.48
CA ARG A 273 -23.62 4.02 38.75
C ARG A 273 -24.36 5.34 38.47
N VAL A 274 -25.69 5.33 38.42
CA VAL A 274 -26.45 6.59 38.29
C VAL A 274 -26.23 7.48 39.53
N MET A 275 -25.88 8.74 39.31
CA MET A 275 -25.86 9.77 40.34
C MET A 275 -27.31 10.19 40.63
N VAL A 276 -27.72 10.20 41.91
CA VAL A 276 -29.07 10.58 42.32
C VAL A 276 -29.01 11.90 43.08
N ALA A 277 -29.76 12.89 42.62
CA ALA A 277 -29.91 14.17 43.28
C ALA A 277 -31.40 14.44 43.58
N PHE A 278 -31.67 15.04 44.74
CA PHE A 278 -33.02 15.38 45.18
C PHE A 278 -33.19 16.90 45.22
N GLY A 279 -34.30 17.41 44.69
CA GLY A 279 -34.65 18.83 44.82
C GLY A 279 -35.13 19.17 46.23
N ILE A 280 -34.71 20.33 46.76
CA ILE A 280 -35.08 20.78 48.11
C ILE A 280 -36.49 21.37 48.13
N ASP A 281 -36.91 22.05 47.05
CA ASP A 281 -38.21 22.72 46.97
C ASP A 281 -39.16 22.00 45.99
N PRO A 282 -40.31 21.47 46.45
CA PRO A 282 -41.31 20.87 45.58
C PRO A 282 -41.99 21.88 44.63
N ALA A 283 -41.91 23.19 44.89
CA ALA A 283 -42.45 24.22 44.00
C ALA A 283 -41.54 24.48 42.78
N TYR A 284 -40.24 24.19 42.90
CA TYR A 284 -39.24 24.35 41.83
C TYR A 284 -38.49 23.03 41.64
N PRO A 285 -39.02 22.09 40.83
CA PRO A 285 -38.39 20.79 40.67
C PRO A 285 -36.96 20.93 40.11
N LEU A 286 -36.04 20.11 40.63
CA LEU A 286 -34.69 19.99 40.07
C LEU A 286 -34.81 19.51 38.62
N GLN A 287 -34.36 20.34 37.68
CA GLN A 287 -34.29 20.01 36.26
C GLN A 287 -32.84 20.09 35.80
N ALA A 288 -32.38 19.02 35.16
CA ALA A 288 -31.10 18.94 34.51
C ALA A 288 -31.34 18.69 33.02
N GLU A 289 -31.01 19.68 32.18
CA GLU A 289 -31.05 19.55 30.72
C GLU A 289 -29.62 19.56 30.18
N LEU A 290 -29.23 18.48 29.52
CA LEU A 290 -27.94 18.39 28.84
C LEU A 290 -28.16 18.60 27.34
N VAL A 291 -27.64 19.70 26.81
CA VAL A 291 -27.62 19.97 25.37
C VAL A 291 -26.24 19.61 24.82
N PRO A 292 -26.06 18.44 24.19
CA PRO A 292 -24.77 18.03 23.66
C PRO A 292 -24.35 18.88 22.45
N PHE A 293 -23.06 19.15 22.32
CA PHE A 293 -22.51 19.92 21.20
C PHE A 293 -22.30 19.08 19.92
N SER A 294 -22.24 17.76 20.06
CA SER A 294 -22.08 16.84 18.94
C SER A 294 -22.94 15.59 19.12
N GLU A 295 -23.79 15.36 18.12
CA GLU A 295 -24.58 14.15 17.98
C GLU A 295 -24.39 13.59 16.58
N LEU A 296 -24.40 12.27 16.47
CA LEU A 296 -24.53 11.64 15.16
C LEU A 296 -25.94 11.94 14.62
N PRO A 297 -26.11 12.04 13.29
CA PRO A 297 -27.42 12.23 12.69
C PRO A 297 -28.43 11.18 13.16
N GLU A 298 -29.69 11.60 13.29
CA GLU A 298 -30.80 10.69 13.54
C GLU A 298 -30.82 9.61 12.43
N HIS A 299 -30.82 8.33 12.82
CA HIS A 299 -30.68 7.17 11.92
C HIS A 299 -29.28 6.90 11.34
N PHE A 300 -28.20 7.31 12.01
CA PHE A 300 -26.85 6.86 11.63
C PHE A 300 -26.72 5.33 11.71
N ASP A 301 -26.54 4.68 10.56
CA ASP A 301 -26.25 3.25 10.46
C ASP A 301 -24.74 3.02 10.37
N ASP A 302 -24.19 2.52 11.47
CA ASP A 302 -22.80 2.14 11.61
C ASP A 302 -22.32 1.17 10.52
N LYS A 303 -23.17 0.20 10.17
CA LYS A 303 -22.80 -0.84 9.23
C LYS A 303 -22.68 -0.26 7.83
N ALA A 304 -23.68 0.51 7.40
CA ALA A 304 -23.66 1.18 6.11
C ALA A 304 -22.48 2.16 5.99
N PHE A 305 -22.15 2.87 7.07
CA PHE A 305 -20.99 3.77 7.10
C PHE A 305 -19.67 3.02 6.93
N ILE A 306 -19.48 1.91 7.66
CA ILE A 306 -18.26 1.08 7.54
C ILE A 306 -18.16 0.47 6.13
N GLU A 307 -19.26 -0.05 5.58
CA GLU A 307 -19.28 -0.60 4.21
C GLU A 307 -18.90 0.48 3.18
N MET A 308 -19.45 1.68 3.27
CA MET A 308 -19.09 2.80 2.40
C MET A 308 -17.63 3.26 2.56
N THR A 309 -17.11 3.18 3.79
CA THR A 309 -15.70 3.45 4.09
C THR A 309 -14.80 2.42 3.41
N VAL A 310 -15.12 1.13 3.52
CA VAL A 310 -14.40 0.05 2.83
C VAL A 310 -14.46 0.22 1.32
N TYR A 311 -15.63 0.56 0.74
CA TYR A 311 -15.75 0.81 -0.70
C TYR A 311 -14.88 1.99 -1.16
N SER A 312 -14.79 3.03 -0.33
CA SER A 312 -13.92 4.18 -0.60
C SER A 312 -12.44 3.81 -0.52
N PHE A 313 -12.04 2.92 0.40
CA PHE A 313 -10.69 2.36 0.45
C PHE A 313 -10.41 1.45 -0.76
N ALA A 314 -11.34 0.57 -1.14
CA ALA A 314 -11.25 -0.25 -2.35
C ALA A 314 -10.99 0.61 -3.60
N LEU A 315 -11.75 1.70 -3.76
CA LEU A 315 -11.54 2.65 -4.84
C LEU A 315 -10.16 3.34 -4.76
N GLY A 316 -9.76 3.77 -3.56
CA GLY A 316 -8.49 4.43 -3.33
C GLY A 316 -7.27 3.54 -3.58
N PHE A 317 -7.34 2.25 -3.25
CA PHE A 317 -6.29 1.27 -3.49
C PHE A 317 -6.39 0.59 -4.87
N ARG A 318 -7.49 0.79 -5.59
CA ARG A 318 -7.82 0.14 -6.89
C ARG A 318 -7.96 -1.38 -6.77
N GLU A 319 -8.44 -1.85 -5.63
CA GLU A 319 -8.66 -3.27 -5.31
C GLU A 319 -10.15 -3.60 -5.22
N ASP A 320 -10.48 -4.88 -5.22
CA ASP A 320 -11.86 -5.33 -5.01
C ASP A 320 -12.24 -5.15 -3.52
N PRO A 321 -13.43 -4.62 -3.19
CA PRO A 321 -13.88 -4.52 -1.81
C PRO A 321 -13.85 -5.84 -1.03
N ARG A 322 -14.05 -6.98 -1.72
CA ARG A 322 -14.03 -8.31 -1.09
C ARG A 322 -12.67 -8.72 -0.56
N ASP A 323 -11.59 -8.13 -1.08
CA ASP A 323 -10.24 -8.37 -0.58
C ASP A 323 -10.02 -7.71 0.79
N PHE A 324 -10.76 -6.65 1.10
CA PHE A 324 -10.68 -5.95 2.38
C PHE A 324 -11.75 -6.40 3.37
N TRP A 325 -12.94 -6.74 2.88
CA TRP A 325 -14.08 -7.08 3.71
C TRP A 325 -14.94 -8.13 3.02
N PRO A 326 -15.28 -9.25 3.69
CA PRO A 326 -16.21 -10.22 3.13
C PRO A 326 -17.60 -9.56 3.01
N VAL A 327 -17.93 -9.05 1.83
CA VAL A 327 -19.24 -8.46 1.55
C VAL A 327 -20.27 -9.57 1.75
N SER A 328 -21.08 -9.47 2.80
CA SER A 328 -22.13 -10.45 3.09
C SER A 328 -23.11 -10.49 1.92
N SER A 329 -23.23 -11.67 1.31
CA SER A 329 -24.06 -11.99 0.14
C SER A 329 -25.44 -11.34 0.16
N GLY A 330 -25.59 -10.24 -0.57
CA GLY A 330 -26.87 -9.87 -1.20
C GLY A 330 -27.10 -10.72 -2.46
N PRO A 331 -28.28 -10.64 -3.11
CA PRO A 331 -28.67 -11.50 -4.26
C PRO A 331 -27.84 -11.28 -5.55
N LEU A 332 -26.76 -10.52 -5.47
CA LEU A 332 -25.93 -10.06 -6.57
C LEU A 332 -24.53 -10.66 -6.41
N GLY A 333 -24.25 -11.71 -7.19
CA GLY A 333 -22.94 -12.31 -7.29
C GLY A 333 -23.00 -13.82 -7.37
N THR A 334 -23.34 -14.37 -8.54
CA THR A 334 -23.01 -15.77 -8.85
C THR A 334 -21.49 -15.95 -8.74
N ALA A 335 -21.01 -17.15 -8.35
CA ALA A 335 -19.57 -17.43 -8.19
C ALA A 335 -18.72 -16.95 -9.40
N THR A 336 -19.30 -17.04 -10.60
CA THR A 336 -18.72 -16.53 -11.86
C THR A 336 -18.49 -15.01 -11.89
N GLU A 337 -19.38 -14.18 -11.33
CA GLU A 337 -19.17 -12.73 -11.27
C GLU A 337 -18.05 -12.36 -10.29
N ALA A 338 -17.95 -13.09 -9.17
CA ALA A 338 -16.86 -12.91 -8.22
C ALA A 338 -15.50 -13.28 -8.84
N GLU A 339 -15.42 -14.38 -9.61
CA GLU A 339 -14.22 -14.75 -10.35
C GLU A 339 -13.82 -13.69 -11.39
N ILE A 340 -14.79 -13.17 -12.17
CA ILE A 340 -14.52 -12.12 -13.16
C ILE A 340 -14.06 -10.82 -12.50
N GLN A 341 -14.66 -10.44 -11.37
CA GLN A 341 -14.28 -9.23 -10.64
C GLN A 341 -12.90 -9.37 -10.00
N ALA A 342 -12.59 -10.51 -9.37
CA ALA A 342 -11.27 -10.81 -8.85
C ALA A 342 -10.20 -10.77 -9.96
N ARG A 343 -10.49 -11.36 -11.14
CA ARG A 343 -9.60 -11.28 -12.31
C ARG A 343 -9.40 -9.84 -12.79
N SER A 344 -10.47 -9.05 -12.85
CA SER A 344 -10.37 -7.64 -13.24
C SER A 344 -9.62 -6.79 -12.22
N ALA A 345 -9.75 -7.09 -10.92
CA ALA A 345 -9.05 -6.41 -9.84
C ALA A 345 -7.54 -6.71 -9.87
N ARG A 346 -7.15 -7.98 -10.09
CA ARG A 346 -5.74 -8.38 -10.30
C ARG A 346 -5.06 -7.57 -11.40
N LEU A 347 -5.76 -7.29 -12.50
CA LEU A 347 -5.23 -6.49 -13.61
C LEU A 347 -5.17 -4.97 -13.33
N LYS A 348 -5.72 -4.50 -12.20
CA LYS A 348 -5.78 -3.08 -11.83
C LYS A 348 -4.74 -2.74 -10.76
N GLY A 349 -5.11 -2.72 -9.48
CA GLY A 349 -4.26 -2.22 -8.40
C GLY A 349 -2.94 -2.97 -8.32
N GLU A 350 -3.05 -4.25 -7.98
CA GLU A 350 -1.95 -5.20 -7.94
C GLU A 350 -1.14 -5.25 -9.25
N GLY A 351 -1.80 -5.40 -10.39
CA GLY A 351 -1.15 -5.46 -11.70
C GLY A 351 -0.33 -4.20 -12.03
N ILE A 352 -0.78 -3.01 -11.63
CA ILE A 352 -0.02 -1.76 -11.81
C ILE A 352 1.25 -1.77 -10.95
N ILE A 353 1.16 -2.25 -9.70
CA ILE A 353 2.30 -2.31 -8.78
C ILE A 353 3.32 -3.34 -9.29
N CYS A 354 2.86 -4.55 -9.61
CA CYS A 354 3.69 -5.61 -10.19
C CYS A 354 4.37 -5.15 -11.48
N ALA A 355 3.63 -4.54 -12.41
CA ALA A 355 4.21 -4.03 -13.64
C ALA A 355 5.20 -2.86 -13.39
N ALA A 356 4.99 -2.04 -12.35
CA ALA A 356 5.95 -1.00 -11.98
C ALA A 356 7.25 -1.61 -11.43
N ILE A 357 7.14 -2.65 -10.59
CA ILE A 357 8.29 -3.39 -10.05
C ILE A 357 9.04 -4.11 -11.17
N GLU A 358 8.34 -4.86 -12.04
CA GLU A 358 8.93 -5.52 -13.21
C GLU A 358 9.68 -4.53 -14.10
N ARG A 359 9.04 -3.39 -14.43
CA ARG A 359 9.68 -2.35 -15.25
C ARG A 359 10.95 -1.81 -14.60
N GLN A 360 11.01 -1.68 -13.28
CA GLN A 360 12.22 -1.19 -12.60
C GLN A 360 13.31 -2.27 -12.51
N LEU A 361 12.95 -3.52 -12.19
CA LEU A 361 13.90 -4.63 -12.14
C LEU A 361 14.49 -4.93 -13.53
N ASN A 362 13.67 -4.91 -14.57
CA ASN A 362 14.08 -5.21 -15.95
C ASN A 362 14.79 -4.05 -16.67
N ARG A 363 15.10 -2.96 -15.97
CA ARG A 363 15.98 -1.92 -16.55
C ARG A 363 17.37 -2.50 -16.75
N ALA A 364 18.12 -1.92 -17.69
CA ALA A 364 19.50 -2.33 -17.98
C ALA A 364 20.41 -2.31 -16.75
N GLU A 365 20.12 -1.45 -15.77
CA GLU A 365 20.90 -1.34 -14.53
C GLU A 365 20.44 -2.29 -13.41
N GLY A 366 19.20 -2.79 -13.50
CA GLY A 366 18.58 -3.63 -12.47
C GLY A 366 19.04 -5.07 -12.58
N MET A 367 18.73 -5.71 -13.71
CA MET A 367 19.05 -7.12 -13.97
C MET A 367 20.23 -7.28 -14.93
N PRO A 368 20.99 -8.40 -14.85
CA PRO A 368 21.99 -8.74 -15.85
C PRO A 368 21.40 -8.83 -17.27
N GLU A 369 22.17 -8.45 -18.28
CA GLU A 369 21.74 -8.54 -19.68
C GLU A 369 21.39 -10.00 -20.06
N GLY A 370 20.24 -10.19 -20.71
CA GLY A 370 19.73 -11.51 -21.07
C GLY A 370 18.88 -12.19 -19.98
N VAL A 371 18.65 -11.50 -18.86
CA VAL A 371 17.75 -11.96 -17.79
C VAL A 371 16.55 -11.02 -17.68
N VAL A 372 15.34 -11.60 -17.61
CA VAL A 372 14.09 -10.86 -17.47
C VAL A 372 13.29 -11.42 -16.31
N PHE A 373 12.88 -10.56 -15.39
CA PHE A 373 12.01 -10.87 -14.27
C PHE A 373 10.53 -10.74 -14.67
N HIS A 374 9.71 -11.68 -14.21
CA HIS A 374 8.27 -11.69 -14.40
C HIS A 374 7.56 -12.11 -13.12
N PHE A 375 6.47 -11.43 -12.78
CA PHE A 375 5.47 -11.99 -11.89
C PHE A 375 4.69 -13.07 -12.63
N ASP A 376 4.48 -14.18 -11.93
CA ASP A 376 3.71 -15.31 -12.42
C ASP A 376 2.25 -15.09 -12.04
N PHE A 377 1.50 -14.42 -12.92
CA PHE A 377 0.06 -14.37 -12.76
C PHE A 377 -0.50 -15.71 -13.22
N GLN A 378 -0.54 -16.69 -12.33
CA GLN A 378 -1.25 -17.95 -12.59
C GLN A 378 -2.72 -17.60 -12.83
N ASP A 379 -3.11 -17.62 -14.10
CA ASP A 379 -4.51 -17.75 -14.47
C ASP A 379 -4.79 -19.24 -14.48
N ASP A 380 -5.28 -19.78 -13.36
CA ASP A 380 -5.60 -21.19 -13.21
C ASP A 380 -6.48 -21.70 -14.37
N GLN A 381 -7.32 -20.84 -14.96
CA GLN A 381 -8.12 -21.21 -16.13
C GLN A 381 -7.28 -21.27 -17.40
N GLN A 382 -6.33 -20.35 -17.61
CA GLN A 382 -5.44 -20.41 -18.76
C GLN A 382 -4.50 -21.60 -18.64
N ASP A 383 -3.98 -21.88 -17.46
CA ASP A 383 -3.12 -23.05 -17.20
C ASP A 383 -3.92 -24.35 -17.36
N MET A 384 -5.16 -24.40 -16.88
CA MET A 384 -6.06 -25.53 -17.11
C MET A 384 -6.38 -25.70 -18.60
N LEU A 385 -6.65 -24.62 -19.33
CA LEU A 385 -6.88 -24.66 -20.78
C LEU A 385 -5.62 -25.07 -21.55
N GLU A 386 -4.43 -24.62 -21.13
CA GLU A 386 -3.16 -25.05 -21.71
C GLU A 386 -2.87 -26.50 -21.41
N ALA A 387 -3.17 -26.99 -20.20
CA ALA A 387 -3.05 -28.39 -19.82
C ALA A 387 -4.04 -29.26 -20.60
N GLU A 388 -5.30 -28.84 -20.73
CA GLU A 388 -6.31 -29.48 -21.58
C GLU A 388 -5.87 -29.49 -23.04
N LEU A 389 -5.31 -28.39 -23.54
CA LEU A 389 -4.76 -28.32 -24.89
C LEU A 389 -3.56 -29.27 -25.07
N HIS A 390 -2.68 -29.35 -24.06
CA HIS A 390 -1.57 -30.30 -24.04
C HIS A 390 -2.04 -31.74 -24.03
N ASP A 391 -3.07 -32.06 -23.24
CA ASP A 391 -3.67 -33.39 -23.18
C ASP A 391 -4.36 -33.72 -24.51
N MET A 392 -5.13 -32.78 -25.08
CA MET A 392 -5.73 -32.93 -26.41
C MET A 392 -4.68 -33.18 -27.50
N ARG A 393 -3.56 -32.46 -27.48
CA ARG A 393 -2.43 -32.67 -28.41
C ARG A 393 -1.78 -34.05 -28.21
N SER A 394 -1.55 -34.44 -26.96
CA SER A 394 -1.01 -35.75 -26.58
C SER A 394 -1.92 -36.89 -27.05
N GLN A 395 -3.22 -36.79 -26.77
CA GLN A 395 -4.23 -37.73 -27.23
C GLN A 395 -4.32 -37.79 -28.76
N THR A 396 -4.18 -36.66 -29.45
CA THR A 396 -4.19 -36.59 -30.91
C THR A 396 -3.00 -37.36 -31.49
N ILE A 397 -1.79 -37.10 -31.01
CA ILE A 397 -0.57 -37.84 -31.43
C ILE A 397 -0.72 -39.32 -31.13
N ARG A 398 -1.20 -39.67 -29.93
CA ARG A 398 -1.44 -41.05 -29.52
C ARG A 398 -2.43 -41.76 -30.42
N ARG A 399 -3.53 -41.13 -30.82
CA ARG A 399 -4.54 -41.69 -31.75
C ARG A 399 -3.99 -41.95 -33.15
N PHE A 400 -3.04 -41.13 -33.63
CA PHE A 400 -2.38 -41.37 -34.91
C PHE A 400 -1.32 -42.47 -34.82
N TRP A 401 -0.68 -42.61 -33.66
CA TRP A 401 0.38 -43.60 -33.44
C TRP A 401 -0.14 -45.00 -33.08
N GLU A 402 -1.21 -45.11 -32.31
CA GLU A 402 -1.80 -46.41 -31.96
C GLU A 402 -2.57 -46.99 -33.17
N PRO A 403 -2.42 -48.29 -33.46
CA PRO A 403 -3.16 -48.93 -34.53
C PRO A 403 -4.68 -48.88 -34.22
N PRO A 404 -5.54 -48.55 -35.19
CA PRO A 404 -6.98 -48.50 -34.96
C PRO A 404 -7.50 -49.88 -34.55
N THR A 405 -8.32 -49.91 -33.49
CA THR A 405 -8.93 -51.13 -32.96
C THR A 405 -9.63 -51.91 -34.07
N GLY A 406 -9.12 -53.10 -34.41
CA GLY A 406 -9.67 -53.97 -35.46
C GLY A 406 -8.93 -53.97 -36.80
N SER A 407 -7.82 -53.24 -36.91
CA SER A 407 -6.91 -53.30 -38.06
C SER A 407 -6.09 -54.60 -38.08
N GLU A 408 -5.98 -55.25 -39.25
CA GLU A 408 -5.08 -56.38 -39.46
C GLU A 408 -3.60 -55.94 -39.58
N SER A 409 -3.34 -54.68 -39.93
CA SER A 409 -2.00 -54.09 -39.83
C SER A 409 -1.79 -53.55 -38.42
N ASN A 410 -0.75 -54.05 -37.75
CA ASN A 410 -0.39 -53.67 -36.38
C ASN A 410 0.30 -52.29 -36.28
N ASP A 411 0.31 -51.54 -37.38
CA ASP A 411 1.00 -50.26 -37.53
C ASP A 411 0.00 -49.10 -37.46
N GLY A 412 0.37 -48.05 -36.71
CA GLY A 412 -0.35 -46.79 -36.69
C GLY A 412 -0.23 -46.00 -38.00
N ILE A 413 -0.96 -44.87 -38.08
CA ILE A 413 -0.90 -43.96 -39.23
C ILE A 413 0.47 -43.29 -39.33
N ILE A 414 1.12 -43.04 -38.20
CA ILE A 414 2.46 -42.46 -38.11
C ILE A 414 3.43 -43.42 -37.42
N THR A 415 4.69 -43.37 -37.82
CA THR A 415 5.76 -44.14 -37.18
C THR A 415 6.10 -43.58 -35.80
N THR A 416 6.74 -44.40 -34.96
CA THR A 416 7.20 -43.96 -33.62
C THR A 416 8.15 -42.77 -33.69
N GLU A 417 8.97 -42.67 -34.73
CA GLU A 417 9.91 -41.57 -34.92
C GLU A 417 9.18 -40.26 -35.29
N GLU A 418 8.19 -40.35 -36.18
CA GLU A 418 7.33 -39.20 -36.52
C GLU A 418 6.51 -38.74 -35.32
N ALA A 419 5.98 -39.67 -34.51
CA ALA A 419 5.28 -39.35 -33.27
C ALA A 419 6.17 -38.62 -32.26
N ARG A 420 7.44 -39.02 -32.12
CA ARG A 420 8.42 -38.31 -31.27
C ARG A 420 8.71 -36.92 -31.80
N GLN A 421 8.94 -36.76 -33.11
CA GLN A 421 9.18 -35.45 -33.72
C GLN A 421 7.97 -34.51 -33.58
N TRP A 422 6.75 -35.03 -33.69
CA TRP A 422 5.52 -34.27 -33.44
C TRP A 422 5.38 -33.89 -31.97
N ALA A 423 5.62 -34.81 -31.03
CA ALA A 423 5.56 -34.52 -29.60
C ALA A 423 6.56 -33.42 -29.19
N VAL A 424 7.74 -33.38 -29.83
CA VAL A 424 8.75 -32.33 -29.58
C VAL A 424 8.33 -31.00 -30.18
N ARG A 425 7.83 -31.02 -31.42
CA ARG A 425 7.31 -29.81 -32.09
C ARG A 425 6.20 -29.15 -31.29
N GLU A 426 5.29 -29.96 -30.75
CA GLU A 426 4.17 -29.51 -29.92
C GLU A 426 4.56 -29.25 -28.46
N ARG A 427 5.86 -29.32 -28.12
CA ARG A 427 6.43 -29.09 -26.78
C ARG A 427 5.93 -30.05 -25.69
N ILE A 428 5.39 -31.20 -26.05
CA ILE A 428 4.91 -32.23 -25.10
C ILE A 428 6.08 -32.91 -24.41
N ILE A 429 7.15 -33.17 -25.15
CA ILE A 429 8.40 -33.73 -24.60
C ILE A 429 9.57 -32.80 -24.91
N PRO A 430 10.59 -32.75 -24.03
CA PRO A 430 11.79 -31.94 -24.24
C PRO A 430 12.52 -32.33 -25.53
N TRP A 431 13.13 -31.35 -26.20
CA TRP A 431 13.84 -31.55 -27.47
C TRP A 431 15.07 -32.47 -27.34
N ASP A 432 15.63 -32.51 -26.15
CA ASP A 432 16.73 -33.36 -25.70
C ASP A 432 16.39 -34.86 -25.75
N VAL A 433 15.11 -35.23 -25.79
CA VAL A 433 14.67 -36.63 -26.00
C VAL A 433 14.90 -37.11 -27.44
N LEU A 434 15.07 -36.20 -28.41
CA LEU A 434 15.38 -36.55 -29.82
C LEU A 434 16.87 -36.70 -30.10
N GLN A 435 17.75 -36.29 -29.18
CA GLN A 435 19.18 -36.38 -29.44
C GLN A 435 19.67 -37.80 -29.15
N GLU A 436 20.32 -38.44 -30.13
CA GLU A 436 21.28 -39.50 -29.81
C GLU A 436 22.33 -38.93 -28.84
N PRO A 437 22.79 -39.70 -27.85
CA PRO A 437 23.69 -39.20 -26.81
C PRO A 437 24.90 -38.54 -27.45
N ILE A 438 25.02 -37.23 -27.25
CA ILE A 438 26.17 -36.47 -27.70
C ILE A 438 27.38 -36.95 -26.90
N GLU A 439 28.40 -37.48 -27.59
CA GLU A 439 29.71 -37.73 -27.00
C GLU A 439 30.24 -36.44 -26.35
N ILE A 440 30.42 -36.51 -25.04
CA ILE A 440 30.78 -35.42 -24.13
C ILE A 440 32.15 -34.79 -24.46
N ASP A 441 32.94 -35.39 -25.34
CA ASP A 441 34.30 -34.96 -25.69
C ASP A 441 34.38 -33.71 -26.61
N ARG A 442 33.25 -33.14 -27.05
CA ARG A 442 33.23 -31.89 -27.85
C ARG A 442 32.93 -30.60 -27.08
N LEU A 443 32.82 -30.66 -25.75
CA LEU A 443 32.51 -29.50 -24.91
C LEU A 443 33.72 -28.57 -24.59
N TYR A 444 34.92 -28.84 -25.12
CA TYR A 444 36.15 -28.09 -24.74
C TYR A 444 37.00 -27.55 -25.91
N ASP A 445 36.39 -27.04 -27.00
CA ASP A 445 37.14 -26.18 -27.94
C ASP A 445 37.05 -24.70 -27.51
N THR A 446 38.13 -24.20 -26.92
CA THR A 446 38.23 -22.92 -26.19
C THR A 446 38.85 -21.78 -27.01
N LYS A 447 38.84 -21.84 -28.35
CA LYS A 447 39.49 -20.82 -29.17
C LYS A 447 38.53 -20.04 -30.06
N GLY A 448 37.79 -19.08 -29.47
CA GLY A 448 37.10 -18.08 -30.29
C GLY A 448 36.11 -17.11 -29.65
N ARG A 449 36.50 -16.36 -28.59
CA ARG A 449 35.72 -15.29 -27.90
C ARG A 449 34.36 -15.75 -27.30
N PRO A 450 33.98 -15.31 -26.09
CA PRO A 450 32.71 -15.74 -25.50
C PRO A 450 31.55 -15.02 -26.20
N LYS A 451 30.96 -15.66 -27.21
CA LYS A 451 29.53 -15.46 -27.48
C LYS A 451 28.78 -16.03 -26.27
N PHE A 452 27.58 -15.52 -25.99
CA PHE A 452 26.68 -15.93 -24.90
C PHE A 452 26.35 -17.46 -24.83
N GLU A 453 26.98 -18.29 -25.66
CA GLU A 453 26.86 -19.75 -25.75
C GLU A 453 27.37 -20.52 -24.51
N GLY A 454 27.97 -19.84 -23.51
CA GLY A 454 28.53 -20.46 -22.30
C GLY A 454 27.63 -20.51 -21.06
N PHE A 455 26.46 -19.88 -21.07
CA PHE A 455 25.62 -19.76 -19.86
C PHE A 455 24.49 -20.82 -19.73
N GLY A 456 24.55 -21.85 -20.57
CA GLY A 456 23.57 -22.94 -20.58
C GLY A 456 22.29 -22.60 -21.35
N PRO A 457 21.29 -23.50 -21.34
CA PRO A 457 20.01 -23.26 -22.01
C PRO A 457 19.26 -22.09 -21.37
N THR A 458 18.42 -21.42 -22.15
CA THR A 458 17.44 -20.46 -21.60
C THR A 458 16.42 -21.24 -20.76
N VAL A 459 16.16 -20.76 -19.55
CA VAL A 459 15.23 -21.37 -18.61
C VAL A 459 14.33 -20.32 -17.98
N ARG A 460 13.17 -20.76 -17.48
CA ARG A 460 12.42 -20.05 -16.44
C ARG A 460 12.78 -20.65 -15.09
N TYR A 461 13.33 -19.83 -14.22
CA TYR A 461 13.71 -20.21 -12.87
C TYR A 461 12.75 -19.56 -11.88
N TYR A 462 11.89 -20.37 -11.28
CA TYR A 462 10.82 -19.93 -10.38
C TYR A 462 11.34 -19.67 -8.96
N GLN A 463 10.64 -18.81 -8.23
CA GLN A 463 10.91 -18.50 -6.83
C GLN A 463 11.04 -19.77 -5.96
N ASN A 464 10.16 -20.75 -6.15
CA ASN A 464 10.15 -22.02 -5.40
C ASN A 464 11.31 -23.00 -5.75
N GLY A 465 12.14 -22.66 -6.73
CA GLY A 465 13.27 -23.50 -7.15
C GLY A 465 12.99 -24.35 -8.39
N ALA A 466 11.75 -24.39 -8.89
CA ALA A 466 11.44 -25.05 -10.14
C ALA A 466 12.19 -24.39 -11.31
N CYS A 467 12.68 -25.19 -12.24
CA CYS A 467 13.42 -24.74 -13.40
C CYS A 467 12.85 -25.43 -14.64
N ILE A 468 12.30 -24.65 -15.56
CA ILE A 468 11.71 -25.14 -16.81
C ILE A 468 12.60 -24.69 -17.96
N SER A 469 13.15 -25.64 -18.73
CA SER A 469 13.93 -25.31 -19.91
C SER A 469 13.01 -24.81 -21.02
N LEU A 470 13.31 -23.62 -21.56
CA LEU A 470 12.68 -23.11 -22.76
C LEU A 470 13.49 -23.65 -23.92
N GLY A 471 13.14 -24.86 -24.40
CA GLY A 471 13.84 -25.54 -25.48
C GLY A 471 14.25 -24.58 -26.60
N GLY A 472 15.55 -24.54 -26.92
CA GLY A 472 16.14 -23.50 -27.73
C GLY A 472 15.59 -23.49 -29.15
N VAL A 473 14.68 -22.57 -29.45
CA VAL A 473 14.48 -22.12 -30.82
C VAL A 473 15.72 -21.30 -31.16
N ARG A 474 16.71 -21.93 -31.79
CA ARG A 474 17.73 -21.20 -32.56
C ARG A 474 16.97 -20.36 -33.59
N GLY A 475 16.78 -19.09 -33.26
CA GLY A 475 16.27 -18.09 -34.18
C GLY A 475 17.20 -18.02 -35.36
N ALA A 476 16.72 -18.53 -36.49
CA ALA A 476 17.10 -18.05 -37.81
C ALA A 476 16.99 -16.53 -37.81
N ARG A 477 18.13 -15.86 -38.02
CA ARG A 477 18.22 -14.57 -38.67
C ARG A 477 19.18 -14.72 -39.84
#